data_AF-A0A1I4B631-F1
#
_entry.id   AF-A0A1I4B631-F1
#
_cell.length_a   1.000
_cell.length_b   1.000
_cell.length_c   1.000
_cell.angle_alpha   90.00
_cell.angle_beta   90.00
_cell.angle_gamma   90.00
#
_symmetry.space_group_name_H-M   'P 1'
#
loop_
_entity.id
_entity.type
_entity.pdbx_description
1 polymer ?
#
loop_
_entity_poly.entity_id
_entity_poly.type
_entity_poly.pdbx_seq_one_letter_code
_entity_poly.pdbx_strand_id
1 'polypeptide(L)'
;MALNISNNRDLDMLECNGNQLTALDITNNTKLRLLTCYMNKINATEMEKVVNALPDLMGNYEGSFTPIQTGGIPTDENICTKAQVTTAKSKNWRVTNAGTGLDYEGS
;
A
#
# COMPACT_ATOMS: atom_id res chain seq x y z
N MET A 1 -15.14 -2.23 -7.62
CA MET A 1 -15.42 -3.38 -6.73
C MET A 1 -14.82 -3.07 -5.36
N ALA A 2 -15.40 -3.54 -4.26
CA ALA A 2 -14.91 -3.22 -2.91
C ALA A 2 -14.43 -4.50 -2.19
N LEU A 3 -13.33 -4.39 -1.45
CA LEU A 3 -12.79 -5.44 -0.59
C LEU A 3 -13.07 -5.08 0.87
N ASN A 4 -13.69 -5.98 1.64
CA ASN A 4 -13.98 -5.76 3.06
C ASN A 4 -13.14 -6.70 3.94
N ILE A 5 -12.25 -6.10 4.73
CA ILE A 5 -11.31 -6.76 5.65
C ILE A 5 -11.47 -6.26 7.10
N SER A 6 -12.55 -5.54 7.38
CA SER A 6 -12.77 -4.82 8.66
C SER A 6 -12.79 -5.74 9.90
N ASN A 7 -13.16 -7.02 9.73
CA ASN A 7 -13.20 -8.00 10.81
C ASN A 7 -11.88 -8.76 11.00
N ASN A 8 -10.90 -8.58 10.11
CA ASN A 8 -9.62 -9.28 10.14
C ASN A 8 -8.59 -8.49 10.97
N ARG A 9 -8.89 -8.27 12.26
CA ARG A 9 -8.05 -7.41 13.14
C ARG A 9 -6.62 -7.92 13.34
N ASP A 10 -6.43 -9.23 13.21
CA ASP A 10 -5.13 -9.89 13.32
C ASP A 10 -4.42 -10.10 11.98
N LEU A 11 -4.90 -9.46 10.90
CA LEU A 11 -4.30 -9.57 9.58
C LEU A 11 -2.89 -8.98 9.58
N ASP A 12 -1.90 -9.86 9.37
CA ASP A 12 -0.48 -9.50 9.26
C ASP A 12 -0.08 -9.20 7.81
N MET A 13 -0.76 -9.83 6.85
CA MET A 13 -0.45 -9.75 5.43
C MET A 13 -1.71 -9.54 4.59
N LEU A 14 -1.68 -8.56 3.69
CA LEU A 14 -2.73 -8.32 2.70
C LEU A 14 -2.13 -8.20 1.30
N GLU A 15 -2.57 -9.10 0.42
CA GLU A 15 -2.28 -9.06 -1.01
C GLU A 15 -3.59 -8.90 -1.78
N CYS A 16 -3.77 -7.74 -2.41
CA CYS A 16 -4.97 -7.41 -3.18
C CYS A 16 -4.65 -6.79 -4.55
N ASN A 17 -3.44 -7.01 -5.05
CA ASN A 17 -3.00 -6.56 -6.36
C ASN A 17 -3.79 -7.20 -7.51
N GLY A 18 -3.80 -6.53 -8.67
CA GLY A 18 -4.45 -7.04 -9.89
C GLY A 18 -5.99 -7.01 -9.83
N ASN A 19 -6.56 -6.03 -9.14
CA ASN A 19 -7.99 -5.85 -8.99
C ASN A 19 -8.46 -4.50 -9.55
N GLN A 20 -9.72 -4.14 -9.30
CA GLN A 20 -10.32 -2.86 -9.69
C GLN A 20 -10.75 -2.08 -8.45
N LEU A 21 -9.92 -2.10 -7.40
CA LEU A 21 -10.15 -1.33 -6.18
C LEU A 21 -9.89 0.15 -6.46
N THR A 22 -10.85 1.00 -6.11
CA THR A 22 -10.69 2.46 -6.16
C THR A 22 -10.35 3.04 -4.80
N ALA A 23 -10.56 2.27 -3.73
CA ALA A 23 -10.26 2.61 -2.35
C ALA A 23 -9.90 1.32 -1.59
N LEU A 24 -9.12 1.47 -0.52
CA LEU A 24 -8.73 0.38 0.37
C LEU A 24 -8.72 0.89 1.80
N ASP A 25 -9.64 0.39 2.64
CA ASP A 25 -9.71 0.73 4.05
C ASP A 25 -9.03 -0.37 4.89
N ILE A 26 -7.90 -0.01 5.52
CA ILE A 26 -7.11 -0.87 6.42
C ILE A 26 -7.15 -0.38 7.88
N THR A 27 -8.04 0.55 8.22
CA THR A 27 -8.06 1.23 9.54
C THR A 27 -8.21 0.28 10.74
N ASN A 28 -8.84 -0.88 10.55
CA ASN A 28 -9.01 -1.90 11.59
C ASN A 28 -7.91 -2.97 11.62
N ASN A 29 -6.98 -2.97 10.65
CA ASN A 29 -5.96 -4.00 10.48
C ASN A 29 -4.63 -3.52 11.11
N THR A 30 -4.66 -3.23 12.42
CA THR A 30 -3.54 -2.58 13.13
C THR A 30 -2.29 -3.45 13.29
N LYS A 31 -2.38 -4.75 12.98
CA LYS A 31 -1.25 -5.69 12.97
C LYS A 31 -0.60 -5.87 11.60
N LEU A 32 -1.07 -5.17 10.57
CA LEU A 32 -0.57 -5.34 9.21
C LEU A 32 0.93 -5.01 9.11
N ARG A 33 1.69 -5.89 8.47
CA ARG A 33 3.13 -5.74 8.19
C ARG A 33 3.49 -5.86 6.72
N LEU A 34 2.62 -6.47 5.91
CA LEU A 34 2.77 -6.54 4.47
C LEU A 34 1.50 -6.08 3.77
N LEU A 35 1.64 -5.13 2.85
CA LEU A 35 0.57 -4.64 1.99
C LEU A 35 1.02 -4.59 0.54
N THR A 36 0.37 -5.39 -0.31
CA THR A 36 0.57 -5.39 -1.75
C THR A 36 -0.73 -5.01 -2.44
N CYS A 37 -0.78 -3.84 -3.09
CA CYS A 37 -2.01 -3.35 -3.73
C CYS A 37 -1.81 -2.77 -5.14
N TYR A 38 -0.63 -2.96 -5.76
CA TYR A 38 -0.34 -2.58 -7.15
C TYR A 38 -1.37 -3.15 -8.15
N MET A 39 -1.45 -2.57 -9.34
CA MET A 39 -2.42 -2.94 -10.39
C MET A 39 -3.87 -2.86 -9.87
N ASN A 40 -4.21 -1.71 -9.33
CA ASN A 40 -5.57 -1.31 -8.96
C ASN A 40 -5.87 0.09 -9.55
N LYS A 41 -6.91 0.77 -9.06
CA LYS A 41 -7.31 2.12 -9.48
C LYS A 41 -7.40 3.09 -8.30
N ILE A 42 -6.52 2.91 -7.30
CA ILE A 42 -6.47 3.73 -6.09
C ILE A 42 -5.80 5.06 -6.43
N ASN A 43 -6.61 6.11 -6.56
CA ASN A 43 -6.10 7.45 -6.84
C ASN A 43 -5.33 8.04 -5.65
N ALA A 44 -4.69 9.20 -5.86
CA ALA A 44 -3.87 9.85 -4.83
C ALA A 44 -4.66 10.15 -3.53
N THR A 45 -5.93 10.57 -3.62
CA THR A 45 -6.73 10.88 -2.43
C THR A 45 -7.05 9.64 -1.60
N GLU A 46 -7.35 8.52 -2.23
CA GLU A 46 -7.61 7.26 -1.51
C GLU A 46 -6.29 6.63 -1.02
N MET A 47 -5.20 6.78 -1.77
CA MET A 47 -3.86 6.36 -1.34
C MET A 47 -3.39 7.12 -0.09
N GLU A 48 -3.75 8.39 0.03
CA GLU A 48 -3.50 9.19 1.24
C GLU A 48 -4.13 8.55 2.49
N LYS A 49 -5.36 8.04 2.36
CA LYS A 49 -6.03 7.33 3.46
C LYS A 49 -5.31 6.03 3.81
N VAL A 50 -4.85 5.28 2.80
CA VAL A 50 -4.08 4.04 3.00
C VAL A 50 -2.82 4.31 3.81
N VAL A 51 -1.97 5.25 3.38
CA VAL A 51 -0.69 5.50 4.08
C VAL A 51 -0.89 6.08 5.48
N ASN A 52 -1.95 6.87 5.69
CA ASN A 52 -2.31 7.38 7.01
C ASN A 52 -2.87 6.29 7.94
N ALA A 53 -3.50 5.25 7.39
CA ALA A 53 -3.99 4.11 8.15
C ALA A 53 -2.94 3.00 8.38
N LEU A 54 -1.78 3.05 7.70
CA LEU A 54 -0.68 2.10 7.96
C LEU A 54 -0.30 2.11 9.46
N PRO A 55 -0.13 0.92 10.08
CA PRO A 55 0.43 0.81 11.43
C PRO A 55 1.76 1.52 11.58
N ASP A 56 1.97 2.17 12.73
CA ASP A 56 3.28 2.67 13.11
C ASP A 56 4.15 1.50 13.60
N LEU A 57 5.17 1.16 12.82
CA LEU A 57 6.09 0.05 13.09
C LEU A 57 7.42 0.54 13.66
N MET A 58 7.54 1.80 14.08
CA MET A 58 8.75 2.30 14.72
C MET A 58 9.13 1.45 15.92
N GLY A 59 10.42 1.10 16.02
CA GLY A 59 10.95 0.20 17.06
C GLY A 59 10.64 -1.29 16.85
N ASN A 60 10.02 -1.68 15.72
CA ASN A 60 9.75 -3.06 15.35
C ASN A 60 10.47 -3.43 14.03
N TYR A 61 10.31 -4.68 13.59
CA TYR A 61 10.69 -5.06 12.22
C TYR A 61 9.97 -4.17 11.19
N GLU A 62 10.71 -3.78 10.16
CA GLU A 62 10.22 -2.99 9.04
C GLU A 62 9.04 -3.68 8.33
N GLY A 63 8.03 -2.92 7.94
CA GLY A 63 6.91 -3.38 7.10
C GLY A 63 7.23 -3.28 5.61
N SER A 64 6.46 -3.98 4.77
CA SER A 64 6.63 -3.94 3.30
C SER A 64 5.37 -3.44 2.61
N PHE A 65 5.49 -2.36 1.83
CA PHE A 65 4.41 -1.76 1.06
C PHE A 65 4.73 -1.72 -0.43
N THR A 66 3.91 -2.35 -1.25
CA THR A 66 4.05 -2.36 -2.72
C THR A 66 2.78 -1.79 -3.37
N PRO A 67 2.70 -0.44 -3.50
CA PRO A 67 1.49 0.23 -3.99
C PRO A 67 1.36 0.26 -5.51
N ILE A 68 2.47 0.12 -6.24
CA ILE A 68 2.50 0.41 -7.67
C ILE A 68 3.43 -0.53 -8.45
N GLN A 69 3.18 -0.64 -9.75
CA GLN A 69 4.04 -1.25 -10.74
C GLN A 69 4.34 -0.25 -11.87
N THR A 70 5.62 0.05 -12.14
CA THR A 70 6.01 0.82 -13.35
C THR A 70 6.48 -0.11 -14.45
N GLY A 71 6.24 0.28 -15.70
CA GLY A 71 6.75 -0.44 -16.88
C GLY A 71 5.98 -1.72 -17.22
N GLY A 72 4.88 -2.01 -16.52
CA GLY A 72 3.94 -3.07 -16.87
C GLY A 72 3.00 -2.69 -18.01
N ILE A 73 2.54 -3.69 -18.76
CA ILE A 73 1.36 -3.60 -19.64
C ILE A 73 0.36 -4.68 -19.16
N PRO A 74 -0.85 -4.31 -18.71
CA PRO A 74 -1.41 -2.96 -18.65
C PRO A 74 -0.70 -2.07 -17.62
N THR A 75 -0.80 -0.76 -17.81
CA THR A 75 -0.26 0.24 -16.89
C THR A 75 -1.02 0.21 -15.57
N ASP A 76 -0.30 0.32 -14.46
CA ASP A 76 -0.91 0.50 -13.15
C ASP A 76 -1.62 1.87 -13.07
N GLU A 77 -2.89 1.87 -12.63
CA GLU A 77 -3.70 3.09 -12.46
C GLU A 77 -3.66 3.61 -11.02
N ASN A 78 -2.96 2.94 -10.11
CA ASN A 78 -2.70 3.47 -8.78
C ASN A 78 -1.79 4.70 -8.85
N ILE A 79 -2.03 5.66 -7.95
CA ILE A 79 -1.18 6.84 -7.79
C ILE A 79 -0.64 6.87 -6.36
N CYS A 80 0.68 6.76 -6.23
CA CYS A 80 1.39 6.89 -4.96
C CYS A 80 2.48 7.96 -5.09
N THR A 81 2.20 9.14 -4.53
CA THR A 81 3.08 10.30 -4.64
C THR A 81 4.30 10.20 -3.72
N LYS A 82 5.33 11.00 -4.00
CA LYS A 82 6.50 11.12 -3.12
C LYS A 82 6.16 11.46 -1.66
N ALA A 83 5.14 12.30 -1.44
CA ALA A 83 4.68 12.64 -0.09
C ALA A 83 4.11 11.41 0.64
N GLN A 84 3.31 10.61 -0.06
CA GLN A 84 2.71 9.38 0.49
C GLN A 84 3.74 8.32 0.80
N VAL A 85 4.75 8.16 -0.07
CA VAL A 85 5.92 7.32 0.20
C VAL A 85 6.63 7.78 1.47
N THR A 86 6.83 9.09 1.63
CA THR A 86 7.48 9.66 2.83
C THR A 86 6.67 9.37 4.09
N THR A 87 5.34 9.50 4.03
CA THR A 87 4.45 9.15 5.15
C THR A 87 4.58 7.67 5.52
N ALA A 88 4.56 6.75 4.56
CA ALA A 88 4.75 5.32 4.83
C ALA A 88 6.13 5.04 5.45
N LYS A 89 7.20 5.60 4.87
CA LYS A 89 8.58 5.45 5.39
C LYS A 89 8.74 5.98 6.82
N SER A 90 8.07 7.08 7.19
CA SER A 90 8.10 7.61 8.57
C SER A 90 7.50 6.68 9.61
N LYS A 91 6.70 5.69 9.17
CA LYS A 91 6.09 4.65 10.01
C LYS A 91 6.86 3.32 9.94
N ASN A 92 8.11 3.35 9.44
CA ASN A 92 8.96 2.18 9.27
C ASN A 92 8.42 1.15 8.23
N TRP A 93 7.89 1.64 7.12
CA TRP A 93 7.51 0.83 5.95
C TRP A 93 8.48 1.04 4.79
N ARG A 94 9.07 -0.05 4.29
CA ARG A 94 9.77 -0.07 3.02
C ARG A 94 8.75 -0.01 1.89
N VAL A 95 8.92 0.95 0.97
CA VAL A 95 8.04 1.10 -0.20
C VAL A 95 8.76 0.62 -1.45
N THR A 96 8.17 -0.33 -2.16
CA THR A 96 8.79 -0.96 -3.35
C THR A 96 7.87 -0.88 -4.57
N ASN A 97 8.49 -1.02 -5.74
CA ASN A 97 7.81 -1.10 -7.02
C ASN A 97 7.77 -2.56 -7.50
N ALA A 98 6.59 -3.10 -7.78
CA ALA A 98 6.44 -4.49 -8.19
C ALA A 98 7.15 -4.82 -9.51
N GLY A 99 7.30 -3.85 -10.41
CA GLY A 99 7.90 -4.04 -11.73
C GLY A 99 9.43 -4.15 -11.69
N THR A 100 10.09 -3.56 -10.70
CA THR A 100 11.55 -3.56 -10.57
C THR A 100 12.05 -4.35 -9.36
N GLY A 101 11.19 -4.58 -8.36
CA GLY A 101 11.58 -5.11 -7.05
C GLY A 101 12.43 -4.14 -6.21
N LEU A 102 12.65 -2.91 -6.70
CA LEU A 102 13.47 -1.88 -6.07
C LEU A 102 12.62 -0.93 -5.23
N ASP A 103 13.31 -0.17 -4.39
CA ASP A 103 12.70 0.90 -3.60
C ASP A 103 12.04 1.94 -4.52
N TYR A 104 10.86 2.38 -4.12
CA TYR A 104 10.06 3.36 -4.84
C TYR A 104 10.06 4.68 -4.08
N GLU A 105 10.38 5.76 -4.79
CA GLU A 105 10.49 7.12 -4.23
C GLU A 105 9.26 8.01 -4.50
N GLY A 106 8.24 7.47 -5.15
CA GLY A 106 7.05 8.22 -5.58
C GLY A 106 7.12 8.72 -7.02
N SER A 107 5.95 8.96 -7.61
CA SER A 107 5.78 9.66 -8.90
C SER A 107 5.90 11.16 -8.74
#